data_AF-W0Q3D6-F1
#
_entry.id   AF-W0Q3D6-F1
#
_cell.length_a   1.000
_cell.length_b   1.000
_cell.length_c   1.000
_cell.angle_alpha   90.00
_cell.angle_beta   90.00
_cell.angle_gamma   90.00
#
_symmetry.space_group_name_H-M   'P 1'
#
loop_
_entity.id
_entity.type
_entity.pdbx_description
1 polymer ?
#
loop_
_entity_poly.entity_id
_entity_poly.type
_entity_poly.pdbx_seq_one_letter_code
_entity_poly.pdbx_strand_id
1 'polypeptide(L)'
;MYQVIVHFSYQNFEQDPVTLIGQILNQWLYNGQVIGREMPITFHQNGFQASVCTPEQESLLPDNNSEEVNEALLQAVENGVNFTGFEIVGRDYQGEETSHNKQPKFQILYTTHLDTCSPLYDGEQFAPIPLYRLKDQALSEALLEWQQNWQACDLLQMKGSVLEESALMQISDNRSELAISGLDLCKQVEEKTQIPTFYYLYRLGTDELEEHNRKCPSCNGEWKLASPLHEIFHFKCDHCRLISNLSWELL
;
A
#
# COMPACT_ATOMS: atom_id res chain seq x y z
N MET A 1 8.95 6.02 -6.96
CA MET A 1 9.44 4.63 -7.00
C MET A 1 10.80 4.55 -7.69
N TYR A 2 11.64 3.60 -7.28
CA TYR A 2 12.94 3.32 -7.88
C TYR A 2 13.09 1.84 -8.21
N GLN A 3 13.68 1.53 -9.36
CA GLN A 3 14.13 0.18 -9.67
C GLN A 3 15.50 -0.05 -9.04
N VAL A 4 15.64 -1.18 -8.35
CA VAL A 4 16.84 -1.51 -7.56
C VAL A 4 17.25 -2.96 -7.84
N ILE A 5 18.55 -3.19 -8.00
CA ILE A 5 19.12 -4.53 -8.02
C ILE A 5 19.76 -4.78 -6.66
N VAL A 6 19.31 -5.82 -5.97
CA VAL A 6 19.90 -6.27 -4.69
C VAL A 6 20.83 -7.44 -4.94
N HIS A 7 21.98 -7.46 -4.27
CA HIS A 7 23.02 -8.46 -4.47
C HIS A 7 23.22 -9.31 -3.23
N PHE A 8 23.39 -10.61 -3.47
CA PHE A 8 23.64 -11.60 -2.45
C PHE A 8 24.85 -12.45 -2.85
N SER A 9 25.79 -12.59 -1.90
CA SER A 9 26.82 -13.61 -1.98
C SER A 9 26.35 -14.87 -1.27
N TYR A 10 26.87 -16.01 -1.67
CA TYR A 10 26.55 -17.29 -1.06
C TYR A 10 27.84 -18.07 -0.79
N GLN A 11 27.88 -18.74 0.36
CA GLN A 11 28.96 -19.61 0.81
C GLN A 11 28.32 -20.86 1.43
N ASN A 12 28.84 -22.04 1.09
CA ASN A 12 28.32 -23.35 1.53
C ASN A 12 26.94 -23.72 0.95
N PHE A 13 26.75 -25.00 0.65
CA PHE A 13 25.60 -25.54 -0.09
C PHE A 13 24.62 -26.34 0.80
N GLU A 14 24.58 -26.08 2.12
CA GLU A 14 23.74 -26.88 3.02
C GLU A 14 22.24 -26.57 2.87
N GLN A 15 21.88 -25.34 2.48
CA GLN A 15 20.50 -24.93 2.19
C GLN A 15 20.40 -24.28 0.82
N ASP A 16 19.18 -24.24 0.26
CA ASP A 16 18.91 -23.56 -1.00
C ASP A 16 18.96 -22.03 -0.82
N PRO A 17 19.94 -21.32 -1.40
CA PRO A 17 20.10 -19.89 -1.23
C PRO A 17 18.91 -19.09 -1.77
N VAL A 18 18.19 -19.60 -2.78
CA VAL A 18 17.03 -18.92 -3.36
C VAL A 18 15.90 -18.82 -2.33
N THR A 19 15.69 -19.85 -1.52
CA THR A 19 14.69 -19.86 -0.46
C THR A 19 14.99 -18.80 0.61
N LEU A 20 16.24 -18.70 1.07
CA LEU A 20 16.66 -17.70 2.08
C LEU A 20 16.58 -16.27 1.52
N ILE A 21 16.99 -16.06 0.27
CA ILE A 21 16.84 -14.76 -0.40
C ILE A 21 15.35 -14.41 -0.50
N GLY A 22 14.51 -15.35 -0.90
CA GLY A 22 13.06 -15.16 -0.95
C GLY A 22 12.45 -14.74 0.39
N GLN A 23 12.94 -15.30 1.51
CA GLN A 23 12.51 -14.89 2.85
C GLN A 23 12.88 -13.42 3.13
N ILE A 24 14.11 -12.99 2.83
CA ILE A 24 14.51 -11.57 3.00
C ILE A 24 13.62 -10.66 2.15
N LEU A 25 13.41 -11.01 0.89
CA LEU A 25 12.58 -10.22 -0.04
C LEU A 25 11.14 -10.11 0.48
N ASN A 26 10.59 -11.18 1.04
CA ASN A 26 9.26 -11.15 1.66
C ASN A 26 9.23 -10.23 2.89
N GLN A 27 10.23 -10.28 3.77
CA GLN A 27 10.27 -9.37 4.93
C GLN A 27 10.38 -7.90 4.50
N TRP A 28 11.18 -7.60 3.46
CA TRP A 28 11.22 -6.25 2.90
C TRP A 28 9.89 -5.83 2.28
N LEU A 29 9.17 -6.73 1.61
CA LEU A 29 7.84 -6.46 1.08
C LEU A 29 6.84 -6.17 2.21
N TYR A 30 6.81 -7.02 3.24
CA TYR A 30 5.92 -6.92 4.39
C TYR A 30 6.14 -5.65 5.22
N ASN A 31 7.40 -5.26 5.42
CA ASN A 31 7.75 -3.98 6.02
C ASN A 31 7.49 -2.78 5.08
N GLY A 32 7.19 -3.01 3.80
CA GLY A 32 6.96 -1.98 2.78
C GLY A 32 8.21 -1.25 2.31
N GLN A 33 9.41 -1.84 2.49
CA GLN A 33 10.67 -1.36 1.91
C GLN A 33 10.77 -1.70 0.42
N VAL A 34 10.19 -2.84 0.04
CA VAL A 34 10.00 -3.27 -1.35
C VAL A 34 8.52 -3.22 -1.69
N ILE A 35 8.22 -2.90 -2.94
CA ILE A 35 6.87 -2.83 -3.48
C ILE A 35 6.76 -3.65 -4.77
N GLY A 36 5.54 -4.06 -5.09
CA GLY A 36 5.26 -4.95 -6.22
C GLY A 36 5.27 -6.43 -5.84
N ARG A 37 4.89 -7.27 -6.81
CA ARG A 37 4.69 -8.73 -6.60
C ARG A 37 5.77 -9.59 -7.25
N GLU A 38 6.46 -9.06 -8.25
CA GLU A 38 7.50 -9.79 -8.99
C GLU A 38 8.87 -9.36 -8.51
N MET A 39 9.56 -10.27 -7.80
CA MET A 39 10.92 -10.07 -7.32
C MET A 39 11.81 -11.20 -7.86
N PRO A 40 12.08 -11.22 -9.18
CA PRO A 40 12.79 -12.33 -9.80
C PRO A 40 14.22 -12.44 -9.24
N ILE A 41 14.56 -13.62 -8.73
CA ILE A 41 15.89 -13.98 -8.28
C ILE A 41 16.64 -14.63 -9.45
N THR A 42 17.82 -14.12 -9.78
CA THR A 42 18.66 -14.66 -10.85
C THR A 42 20.06 -14.94 -10.34
N PHE A 43 20.66 -16.02 -10.85
CA PHE A 43 22.08 -16.28 -10.63
C PHE A 43 22.88 -15.54 -11.71
N HIS A 44 23.75 -14.62 -11.30
CA HIS A 44 24.53 -13.80 -12.21
C HIS A 44 26.02 -13.82 -11.79
N GLN A 45 26.88 -14.24 -12.72
CA GLN A 45 28.30 -14.47 -12.50
C GLN A 45 28.57 -15.44 -11.35
N ASN A 46 28.89 -14.92 -10.15
CA ASN A 46 29.27 -15.68 -8.96
C ASN A 46 28.38 -15.36 -7.76
N GLY A 47 27.20 -14.78 -7.97
CA GLY A 47 26.29 -14.40 -6.90
C GLY A 47 24.83 -14.42 -7.35
N PHE A 48 23.94 -14.25 -6.40
CA PHE A 48 22.52 -14.05 -6.68
C PHE A 48 22.21 -12.56 -6.70
N GLN A 49 21.26 -12.19 -7.56
CA GLN A 49 20.69 -10.87 -7.57
C GLN A 49 19.17 -10.96 -7.68
N ALA A 50 18.47 -10.00 -7.09
CA ALA A 50 17.04 -9.84 -7.33
C ALA A 50 16.74 -8.42 -7.84
N SER A 51 15.79 -8.33 -8.77
CA SER A 51 15.26 -7.03 -9.21
C SER A 51 14.05 -6.70 -8.36
N VAL A 52 14.06 -5.54 -7.71
CA VAL A 52 12.98 -5.07 -6.83
C VAL A 52 12.65 -3.62 -7.14
N CYS A 53 11.46 -3.19 -6.72
CA CYS A 53 11.08 -1.78 -6.71
C CYS A 53 11.02 -1.29 -5.27
N THR A 54 11.48 -0.06 -5.03
CA THR A 54 11.43 0.57 -3.70
C THR A 54 10.70 1.92 -3.76
N PRO A 55 10.04 2.35 -2.66
CA PRO A 55 9.43 3.68 -2.60
C PRO A 55 10.47 4.80 -2.78
N GLU A 56 11.58 4.71 -2.04
CA GLU A 56 12.67 5.68 -1.99
C GLU A 56 14.02 5.01 -2.29
N GLN A 57 15.05 5.80 -2.62
CA GLN A 57 16.41 5.28 -2.87
C GLN A 57 17.02 4.64 -1.61
N GLU A 58 16.62 5.14 -0.45
CA GLU A 58 17.16 4.74 0.85
C GLU A 58 16.29 3.70 1.57
N SER A 59 15.25 3.16 0.92
CA SER A 59 14.29 2.25 1.56
C SER A 59 14.93 0.98 2.10
N LEU A 60 16.04 0.50 1.52
CA LEU A 60 16.76 -0.70 1.96
C LEU A 60 17.87 -0.42 2.98
N LEU A 61 18.02 0.82 3.47
CA LEU A 61 18.99 1.12 4.51
C LEU A 61 18.57 0.49 5.86
N PRO A 62 19.54 0.06 6.71
CA PRO A 62 19.24 -0.61 7.98
C PRO A 62 18.33 0.18 8.93
N ASP A 63 18.38 1.51 8.89
CA ASP A 63 17.52 2.40 9.69
C ASP A 63 16.02 2.20 9.38
N ASN A 64 15.70 1.60 8.23
CA ASN A 64 14.35 1.30 7.78
C ASN A 64 13.90 -0.14 8.10
N ASN A 65 14.80 -1.01 8.55
CA ASN A 65 14.47 -2.39 8.87
C ASN A 65 13.54 -2.48 10.09
N SER A 66 12.63 -3.44 10.04
CA SER A 66 11.92 -3.98 11.20
C SER A 66 12.80 -5.00 11.94
N GLU A 67 12.30 -5.54 13.06
CA GLU A 67 12.97 -6.63 13.77
C GLU A 67 12.99 -7.89 12.90
N GLU A 68 11.88 -8.21 12.24
CA GLU A 68 11.70 -9.37 11.37
C GLU A 68 12.62 -9.33 10.14
N VAL A 69 12.84 -8.14 9.55
CA VAL A 69 13.83 -7.96 8.48
C VAL A 69 15.25 -8.24 8.98
N ASN A 70 15.59 -7.74 10.17
CA ASN A 70 16.91 -7.97 10.76
C ASN A 70 17.12 -9.45 11.09
N GLU A 71 16.09 -10.14 11.59
CA GLU A 71 16.12 -11.58 11.86
C GLU A 71 16.31 -12.39 10.58
N ALA A 72 15.58 -12.10 9.50
CA ALA A 72 15.72 -12.80 8.23
C ALA A 72 17.12 -12.60 7.61
N LEU A 73 17.67 -11.38 7.70
CA LEU A 73 19.04 -11.11 7.28
C LEU A 73 20.05 -11.92 8.11
N LEU A 74 19.90 -11.98 9.43
CA LEU A 74 20.78 -12.75 10.31
C LEU A 74 20.71 -14.25 10.03
N GLN A 75 19.50 -14.81 9.90
CA GLN A 75 19.30 -16.22 9.57
C GLN A 75 19.93 -16.60 8.22
N ALA A 76 19.82 -15.73 7.22
CA ALA A 76 20.46 -15.94 5.93
C ALA A 76 22.00 -16.00 6.07
N VAL A 77 22.59 -15.08 6.85
CA VAL A 77 24.04 -15.04 7.10
C VAL A 77 24.53 -16.32 7.79
N GLU A 78 23.79 -16.80 8.80
CA GLU A 78 24.09 -18.05 9.51
C GLU A 78 24.08 -19.28 8.58
N ASN A 79 23.28 -19.23 7.51
CA ASN A 79 23.19 -20.27 6.49
C ASN A 79 24.01 -19.95 5.23
N GLY A 80 24.92 -18.96 5.30
CA GLY A 80 25.91 -18.68 4.28
C GLY A 80 25.46 -17.74 3.16
N VAL A 81 24.26 -17.17 3.22
CA VAL A 81 23.78 -16.14 2.29
C VAL A 81 23.97 -14.76 2.91
N ASN A 82 24.76 -13.90 2.28
CA ASN A 82 24.99 -12.53 2.77
C ASN A 82 24.47 -11.51 1.75
N PHE A 83 23.62 -10.59 2.21
CA PHE A 83 23.30 -9.37 1.48
C PHE A 83 24.55 -8.49 1.37
N THR A 84 25.02 -8.22 0.16
CA THR A 84 26.27 -7.49 -0.07
C THR A 84 26.07 -6.03 -0.42
N GLY A 85 24.85 -5.64 -0.78
CA GLY A 85 24.49 -4.28 -1.13
C GLY A 85 23.46 -4.23 -2.24
N PHE A 86 23.14 -3.01 -2.67
CA PHE A 86 22.15 -2.75 -3.70
C PHE A 86 22.59 -1.60 -4.61
N GLU A 87 22.10 -1.61 -5.85
CA GLU A 87 22.34 -0.58 -6.85
C GLU A 87 21.00 0.03 -7.27
N ILE A 88 20.93 1.36 -7.26
CA ILE A 88 19.78 2.09 -7.82
C ILE A 88 19.94 2.13 -9.35
N VAL A 89 19.08 1.39 -10.06
CA VAL A 89 19.05 1.40 -11.54
C VAL A 89 18.50 2.74 -12.04
N GLY A 90 17.45 3.25 -11.41
CA GLY A 90 16.86 4.52 -11.77
C GLY A 90 15.48 4.74 -11.18
N ARG A 91 14.94 5.95 -11.41
CA ARG A 91 13.56 6.29 -11.07
C ARG A 91 12.63 5.62 -12.07
N ASP A 92 11.59 4.96 -11.56
CA ASP A 92 10.46 4.54 -12.38
C ASP A 92 9.50 5.71 -12.54
N TYR A 93 9.30 6.16 -13.79
CA TYR A 93 8.39 7.26 -14.14
C TYR A 93 6.96 6.80 -14.40
N GLN A 94 6.73 5.49 -14.48
CA GLN A 94 5.39 4.90 -14.52
C GLN A 94 4.86 4.58 -13.13
N GLY A 95 5.75 4.50 -12.14
CA GLY A 95 5.40 4.34 -10.73
C GLY A 95 5.07 5.66 -10.04
N GLU A 96 4.25 5.56 -8.99
CA GLU A 96 3.86 6.71 -8.17
C GLU A 96 5.07 7.37 -7.45
N GLU A 97 5.00 8.70 -7.32
CA GLU A 97 5.95 9.46 -6.52
C GLU A 97 5.59 9.34 -5.04
N THR A 98 6.57 8.96 -4.23
CA THR A 98 6.40 8.83 -2.78
C THR A 98 6.30 10.20 -2.11
N SER A 99 5.43 10.32 -1.11
CA SER A 99 5.30 11.54 -0.32
C SER A 99 6.61 11.86 0.42
N HIS A 100 7.09 13.08 0.23
CA HIS A 100 8.21 13.65 0.99
C HIS A 100 7.75 14.27 2.32
N ASN A 101 6.44 14.40 2.51
CA ASN A 101 5.84 14.94 3.72
C ASN A 101 5.88 13.91 4.84
N LYS A 102 6.56 14.26 5.94
CA LYS A 102 6.66 13.37 7.11
C LYS A 102 5.52 13.56 8.11
N GLN A 103 4.76 14.65 8.01
CA GLN A 103 3.68 14.97 8.93
C GLN A 103 2.52 15.63 8.17
N PRO A 104 1.83 14.87 7.31
CA PRO A 104 0.65 15.38 6.63
C PRO A 104 -0.45 15.70 7.64
N LYS A 105 -1.29 16.69 7.33
CA LYS A 105 -2.44 17.05 8.19
C LYS A 105 -3.46 15.92 8.34
N PHE A 106 -3.53 15.04 7.35
CA PHE A 106 -4.33 13.83 7.38
C PHE A 106 -3.77 12.81 6.39
N GLN A 107 -4.12 11.55 6.57
CA GLN A 107 -3.76 10.43 5.70
C GLN A 107 -5.02 9.83 5.09
N ILE A 108 -4.84 9.07 4.01
CA ILE A 108 -5.92 8.34 3.36
C ILE A 108 -5.50 6.89 3.14
N LEU A 109 -6.28 5.94 3.62
CA LEU A 109 -6.19 4.55 3.19
C LEU A 109 -6.93 4.41 1.85
N TYR A 110 -6.17 4.30 0.78
CA TYR A 110 -6.64 4.39 -0.61
C TYR A 110 -5.82 3.47 -1.51
N THR A 111 -6.49 2.87 -2.48
CA THR A 111 -5.84 2.17 -3.59
C THR A 111 -6.80 2.10 -4.77
N THR A 112 -6.26 1.81 -5.96
CA THR A 112 -7.00 1.27 -7.12
C THR A 112 -6.44 -0.09 -7.51
N HIS A 113 -7.14 -0.86 -8.34
CA HIS A 113 -6.60 -2.11 -8.92
C HIS A 113 -5.34 -1.92 -9.80
N LEU A 114 -4.97 -0.68 -10.14
CA LEU A 114 -3.76 -0.36 -10.91
C LEU A 114 -2.56 -0.07 -10.02
N ASP A 115 -2.79 0.27 -8.75
CA ASP A 115 -1.73 0.74 -7.87
C ASP A 115 -0.81 -0.42 -7.47
N THR A 116 0.49 -0.14 -7.45
CA THR A 116 1.53 -1.06 -6.96
C THR A 116 2.30 -0.50 -5.77
N CYS A 117 1.98 0.72 -5.36
CA CYS A 117 2.62 1.45 -4.27
C CYS A 117 1.89 1.20 -2.93
N SER A 118 2.34 1.88 -1.88
CA SER A 118 1.71 1.83 -0.56
C SER A 118 0.25 2.27 -0.61
N PRO A 119 -0.67 1.59 0.11
CA PRO A 119 -2.07 1.98 0.20
C PRO A 119 -2.32 3.16 1.15
N LEU A 120 -1.28 3.64 1.86
CA LEU A 120 -1.40 4.77 2.78
C LEU A 120 -0.91 6.04 2.09
N TYR A 121 -1.78 7.02 1.87
CA TYR A 121 -1.49 8.25 1.14
C TYR A 121 -1.42 9.46 2.06
N ASP A 122 -0.53 10.40 1.72
CA ASP A 122 -0.55 11.76 2.24
C ASP A 122 -1.78 12.49 1.70
N GLY A 123 -2.68 12.93 2.58
CA GLY A 123 -3.90 13.63 2.20
C GLY A 123 -3.70 15.04 1.61
N GLU A 124 -2.54 15.67 1.80
CA GLU A 124 -2.23 17.00 1.26
C GLU A 124 -1.52 16.94 -0.10
N GLN A 125 -0.69 15.92 -0.34
CA GLN A 125 0.04 15.75 -1.60
C GLN A 125 -0.59 14.72 -2.53
N PHE A 126 -1.47 13.86 -2.00
CA PHE A 126 -1.97 12.66 -2.64
C PHE A 126 -0.86 11.79 -3.24
N ALA A 127 0.10 11.47 -2.37
CA ALA A 127 1.25 10.65 -2.69
C ALA A 127 1.41 9.52 -1.67
N PRO A 128 1.77 8.29 -2.09
CA PRO A 128 1.94 7.16 -1.19
C PRO A 128 3.03 7.40 -0.14
N ILE A 129 2.75 6.99 1.09
CA ILE A 129 3.63 7.01 2.26
C ILE A 129 4.23 5.60 2.42
N PRO A 130 5.55 5.41 2.43
CA PRO A 130 6.18 4.11 2.62
C PRO A 130 5.81 3.49 3.97
N LEU A 131 5.38 2.22 3.97
CA LEU A 131 4.86 1.58 5.18
C LEU A 131 5.92 1.37 6.27
N TYR A 132 7.20 1.20 5.91
CA TYR A 132 8.28 1.09 6.91
C TYR A 132 8.42 2.34 7.80
N ARG A 133 7.84 3.47 7.41
CA ARG A 133 7.78 4.67 8.25
C ARG A 133 6.86 4.50 9.46
N LEU A 134 5.92 3.54 9.44
CA LEU A 134 5.08 3.18 10.59
C LEU A 134 5.87 2.52 11.72
N LYS A 135 7.05 1.93 11.40
CA LYS A 135 7.86 1.15 12.36
C LYS A 135 7.02 0.09 13.07
N ASP A 136 6.21 -0.61 12.27
CA ASP A 136 5.27 -1.63 12.69
C ASP A 136 4.99 -2.56 11.51
N GLN A 137 5.72 -3.67 11.43
CA GLN A 137 5.61 -4.56 10.29
C GLN A 137 4.26 -5.28 10.28
N ALA A 138 3.75 -5.73 11.43
CA ALA A 138 2.45 -6.38 11.51
C ALA A 138 1.32 -5.49 10.98
N LEU A 139 1.32 -4.19 11.32
CA LEU A 139 0.37 -3.24 10.75
C LEU A 139 0.59 -3.02 9.24
N SER A 140 1.85 -2.99 8.80
CA SER A 140 2.20 -2.85 7.37
C SER A 140 1.69 -4.05 6.55
N GLU A 141 1.87 -5.27 7.04
CA GLU A 141 1.34 -6.50 6.44
C GLU A 141 -0.18 -6.48 6.36
N ALA A 142 -0.87 -6.08 7.42
CA ALA A 142 -2.33 -5.99 7.44
C ALA A 142 -2.86 -4.95 6.42
N LEU A 143 -2.15 -3.83 6.24
CA LEU A 143 -2.47 -2.83 5.21
C LEU A 143 -2.27 -3.39 3.80
N LEU A 144 -1.21 -4.16 3.57
CA LEU A 144 -0.94 -4.81 2.26
C LEU A 144 -1.97 -5.92 1.96
N GLU A 145 -2.38 -6.68 2.96
CA GLU A 145 -3.44 -7.68 2.81
C GLU A 145 -4.79 -7.01 2.47
N TRP A 146 -5.14 -5.95 3.21
CA TRP A 146 -6.32 -5.14 2.90
C TRP A 146 -6.26 -4.59 1.48
N GLN A 147 -5.11 -4.04 1.06
CA GLN A 147 -4.91 -3.51 -0.29
C GLN A 147 -5.18 -4.59 -1.34
N GLN A 148 -4.63 -5.79 -1.18
CA GLN A 148 -4.83 -6.89 -2.14
C GLN A 148 -6.30 -7.30 -2.25
N ASN A 149 -7.00 -7.40 -1.12
CA ASN A 149 -8.43 -7.73 -1.10
C ASN A 149 -9.28 -6.63 -1.74
N TRP A 150 -8.96 -5.36 -1.47
CA TRP A 150 -9.64 -4.22 -2.08
C TRP A 150 -9.43 -4.18 -3.59
N GLN A 151 -8.19 -4.32 -4.05
CA GLN A 151 -7.84 -4.36 -5.47
C GLN A 151 -8.50 -5.52 -6.20
N ALA A 152 -8.64 -6.68 -5.56
CA ALA A 152 -9.36 -7.81 -6.13
C ALA A 152 -10.85 -7.49 -6.32
N CYS A 153 -11.48 -6.81 -5.36
CA CYS A 153 -12.86 -6.37 -5.47
C CYS A 153 -13.03 -5.33 -6.60
N ASP A 154 -12.15 -4.34 -6.67
CA ASP A 154 -12.17 -3.32 -7.73
C ASP A 154 -11.99 -3.95 -9.13
N LEU A 155 -11.06 -4.90 -9.27
CA LEU A 155 -10.87 -5.63 -10.53
C LEU A 155 -12.10 -6.48 -10.91
N LEU A 156 -12.71 -7.16 -9.96
CA LEU A 156 -13.94 -7.94 -10.18
C LEU A 156 -15.13 -7.04 -10.49
N GLN A 157 -15.20 -5.86 -9.89
CA GLN A 157 -16.21 -4.87 -10.24
C GLN A 157 -16.03 -4.41 -11.69
N MET A 158 -14.81 -4.12 -12.13
CA MET A 158 -14.59 -3.61 -13.49
C MET A 158 -14.66 -4.67 -14.59
N LYS A 159 -14.31 -5.93 -14.30
CA LYS A 159 -14.11 -6.98 -15.33
C LYS A 159 -14.76 -8.32 -15.00
N GLY A 160 -15.32 -8.47 -13.80
CA GLY A 160 -15.72 -9.76 -13.23
C GLY A 160 -17.14 -10.21 -13.51
N SER A 161 -17.97 -9.39 -14.19
CA SER A 161 -19.35 -9.64 -14.65
C SER A 161 -20.26 -10.41 -13.68
N VAL A 162 -20.01 -11.71 -13.48
CA VAL A 162 -20.68 -12.58 -12.51
C VAL A 162 -20.53 -12.09 -11.06
N LEU A 163 -19.36 -11.57 -10.68
CA LEU A 163 -19.06 -11.16 -9.30
C LEU A 163 -19.08 -9.63 -9.09
N GLU A 164 -19.47 -8.87 -10.11
CA GLU A 164 -19.39 -7.41 -10.11
C GLU A 164 -20.16 -6.77 -8.95
N GLU A 165 -21.43 -7.15 -8.75
CA GLU A 165 -22.29 -6.58 -7.71
C GLU A 165 -21.76 -6.86 -6.30
N SER A 166 -21.39 -8.12 -6.03
CA SER A 166 -20.84 -8.54 -4.74
C SER A 166 -19.52 -7.83 -4.44
N ALA A 167 -18.66 -7.66 -5.45
CA ALA A 167 -17.38 -6.98 -5.30
C ALA A 167 -17.55 -5.48 -5.08
N LEU A 168 -18.44 -4.84 -5.84
CA LEU A 168 -18.79 -3.43 -5.67
C LEU A 168 -19.33 -3.16 -4.26
N MET A 169 -20.18 -4.03 -3.73
CA MET A 169 -20.71 -3.90 -2.37
C MET A 169 -19.59 -3.87 -1.31
N GLN A 170 -18.54 -4.68 -1.47
CA GLN A 170 -17.42 -4.73 -0.52
C GLN A 170 -16.65 -3.42 -0.44
N ILE A 171 -16.48 -2.70 -1.55
CA ILE A 171 -15.69 -1.46 -1.59
C ILE A 171 -16.54 -0.18 -1.42
N SER A 172 -17.88 -0.29 -1.54
CA SER A 172 -18.80 0.86 -1.53
C SER A 172 -19.77 0.95 -0.34
N ASP A 173 -20.06 -0.15 0.36
CA ASP A 173 -20.83 -0.11 1.62
C ASP A 173 -19.87 -0.02 2.81
N ASN A 174 -20.06 1.00 3.67
CA ASN A 174 -19.22 1.21 4.84
C ASN A 174 -19.43 0.17 5.96
N ARG A 175 -20.35 -0.77 5.77
CA ARG A 175 -20.65 -1.90 6.66
C ARG A 175 -20.21 -3.24 6.08
N SER A 176 -19.60 -3.25 4.90
CA SER A 176 -19.00 -4.46 4.36
C SER A 176 -17.86 -4.96 5.24
N GLU A 177 -17.51 -6.24 5.14
CA GLU A 177 -16.40 -6.82 5.89
C GLU A 177 -15.08 -6.09 5.56
N LEU A 178 -14.85 -5.80 4.28
CA LEU A 178 -13.66 -5.11 3.82
C LEU A 178 -13.58 -3.65 4.31
N ALA A 179 -14.70 -2.93 4.33
CA ALA A 179 -14.75 -1.55 4.83
C ALA A 179 -14.58 -1.50 6.35
N ILE A 180 -15.18 -2.45 7.09
CA ILE A 180 -15.00 -2.55 8.54
C ILE A 180 -13.53 -2.82 8.88
N SER A 181 -12.88 -3.76 8.18
CA SER A 181 -11.45 -4.03 8.35
C SER A 181 -10.58 -2.81 8.02
N GLY A 182 -10.83 -2.14 6.89
CA GLY A 182 -10.08 -0.93 6.52
C GLY A 182 -10.27 0.24 7.47
N LEU A 183 -11.47 0.44 8.02
CA LEU A 183 -11.74 1.44 9.05
C LEU A 183 -11.02 1.14 10.36
N ASP A 184 -10.88 -0.13 10.73
CA ASP A 184 -10.09 -0.54 11.90
C ASP A 184 -8.60 -0.26 11.68
N LEU A 185 -8.07 -0.61 10.51
CA LEU A 185 -6.69 -0.28 10.12
C LEU A 185 -6.43 1.23 10.15
N CYS A 186 -7.37 2.06 9.68
CA CYS A 186 -7.26 3.51 9.78
C CYS A 186 -7.11 3.98 11.22
N LYS A 187 -7.85 3.40 12.17
CA LYS A 187 -7.71 3.73 13.60
C LYS A 187 -6.34 3.32 14.13
N GLN A 188 -5.86 2.12 13.82
CA GLN A 188 -4.54 1.65 14.25
C GLN A 188 -3.42 2.56 13.71
N VAL A 189 -3.52 2.97 12.43
CA VAL A 189 -2.58 3.93 11.83
C VAL A 189 -2.67 5.30 12.50
N GLU A 190 -3.87 5.82 12.76
CA GLU A 190 -4.08 7.10 13.46
C GLU A 190 -3.51 7.05 14.89
N GLU A 191 -3.71 5.96 15.62
CA GLU A 191 -3.13 5.75 16.95
C GLU A 191 -1.60 5.69 16.90
N LYS A 192 -1.01 5.05 15.89
CA LYS A 192 0.45 4.96 15.74
C LYS A 192 1.07 6.30 15.34
N THR A 193 0.45 7.01 14.40
CA THR A 193 1.02 8.21 13.77
C THR A 193 0.57 9.51 14.41
N GLN A 194 -0.51 9.48 15.19
CA GLN A 194 -1.20 10.66 15.71
C GLN A 194 -1.72 11.62 14.62
N ILE A 195 -1.93 11.10 13.40
CA ILE A 195 -2.43 11.85 12.26
C ILE A 195 -3.81 11.29 11.88
N PRO A 196 -4.84 12.13 11.69
CA PRO A 196 -6.15 11.69 11.24
C PRO A 196 -6.08 10.83 9.97
N THR A 197 -6.58 9.61 10.01
CA THR A 197 -6.51 8.68 8.87
C THR A 197 -7.90 8.36 8.36
N PHE A 198 -8.14 8.62 7.08
CA PHE A 198 -9.45 8.49 6.44
C PHE A 198 -9.50 7.24 5.58
N TYR A 199 -10.59 6.49 5.68
CA TYR A 199 -10.88 5.36 4.79
C TYR A 199 -11.54 5.86 3.50
N TYR A 200 -11.00 5.44 2.35
CA TYR A 200 -11.64 5.67 1.06
C TYR A 200 -12.80 4.69 0.83
N LEU A 201 -14.00 5.25 0.74
CA LEU A 201 -15.21 4.51 0.36
C LEU A 201 -15.51 4.77 -1.11
N TYR A 202 -15.38 3.74 -1.94
CA TYR A 202 -15.64 3.83 -3.38
C TYR A 202 -17.12 4.12 -3.64
N ARG A 203 -17.43 4.91 -4.67
CA ARG A 203 -18.82 5.18 -5.08
C ARG A 203 -19.00 5.05 -6.58
N LEU A 204 -20.05 4.31 -6.94
CA LEU A 204 -20.60 4.22 -8.29
C LEU A 204 -22.13 4.35 -8.17
N GLY A 205 -22.71 5.29 -8.90
CA GLY A 205 -24.12 5.62 -8.86
C GLY A 205 -24.55 6.41 -10.10
N THR A 206 -25.80 6.24 -10.52
CA THR A 206 -26.30 6.77 -11.79
C THR A 206 -27.17 8.03 -11.65
N ASP A 207 -27.71 8.30 -10.46
CA ASP A 207 -28.59 9.44 -10.23
C ASP A 207 -27.80 10.68 -9.79
N GLU A 208 -27.71 11.67 -10.67
CA GLU A 208 -26.95 12.91 -10.44
C GLU A 208 -27.42 13.70 -9.21
N LEU A 209 -28.73 13.79 -9.01
CA LEU A 209 -29.28 14.56 -7.92
C LEU A 209 -29.02 13.86 -6.58
N GLU A 210 -29.17 12.53 -6.53
CA GLU A 210 -28.83 11.73 -5.36
C GLU A 210 -27.34 11.82 -5.05
N GLU A 211 -26.48 11.59 -6.04
CA GLU A 211 -25.02 11.57 -5.87
C GLU A 211 -24.50 12.89 -5.33
N HIS A 212 -25.03 14.03 -5.81
CA HIS A 212 -24.64 15.34 -5.33
C HIS A 212 -25.20 15.72 -3.96
N ASN A 213 -26.26 15.08 -3.49
CA ASN A 213 -26.91 15.39 -2.21
C ASN A 213 -26.74 14.28 -1.15
N ARG A 214 -25.99 13.21 -1.48
CA ARG A 214 -25.79 12.07 -0.60
C ARG A 214 -25.16 12.48 0.73
N LYS A 215 -25.70 11.91 1.81
CA LYS A 215 -25.20 12.10 3.18
C LYS A 215 -24.10 11.10 3.50
N CYS A 216 -23.35 11.38 4.56
CA CYS A 216 -22.38 10.42 5.07
C CYS A 216 -23.10 9.12 5.44
N PRO A 217 -22.70 7.95 4.91
CA PRO A 217 -23.41 6.70 5.15
C PRO A 217 -23.29 6.20 6.60
N SER A 218 -22.36 6.76 7.38
CA SER A 218 -22.19 6.41 8.80
C SER A 218 -23.02 7.29 9.73
N CYS A 219 -22.93 8.63 9.62
CA CYS A 219 -23.59 9.55 10.55
C CYS A 219 -24.79 10.32 9.95
N ASN A 220 -25.08 10.13 8.67
CA ASN A 220 -26.11 10.87 7.91
C ASN A 220 -25.90 12.40 7.87
N GLY A 221 -24.69 12.88 8.22
CA GLY A 221 -24.33 14.29 8.16
C GLY A 221 -23.98 14.78 6.75
N GLU A 222 -23.90 16.11 6.61
CA GLU A 222 -23.30 16.74 5.44
C GLU A 222 -21.80 16.47 5.40
N TRP A 223 -21.28 16.20 4.22
CA TRP A 223 -19.87 15.84 4.04
C TRP A 223 -19.36 16.14 2.63
N LYS A 224 -20.21 16.70 1.75
CA LYS A 224 -19.78 17.20 0.45
C LYS A 224 -18.86 18.39 0.65
N LEU A 225 -17.73 18.37 -0.04
CA LEU A 225 -16.76 19.45 -0.01
C LEU A 225 -17.18 20.57 -0.95
N ALA A 226 -16.81 21.81 -0.60
CA ALA A 226 -17.03 22.97 -1.46
C ALA A 226 -16.18 22.90 -2.75
N SER A 227 -15.04 22.23 -2.70
CA SER A 227 -14.15 21.96 -3.82
C SER A 227 -13.54 20.57 -3.63
N PRO A 228 -13.36 19.78 -4.71
CA PRO A 228 -12.80 18.45 -4.60
C PRO A 228 -11.34 18.49 -4.12
N LEU A 229 -10.94 17.52 -3.31
CA LEU A 229 -9.53 17.30 -2.98
C LEU A 229 -8.92 16.46 -4.09
N HIS A 230 -7.81 16.97 -4.65
CA HIS A 230 -7.05 16.30 -5.72
C HIS A 230 -7.88 15.98 -6.97
N GLU A 231 -8.97 16.72 -7.19
CA GLU A 231 -9.96 16.48 -8.25
C GLU A 231 -10.65 15.09 -8.21
N ILE A 232 -10.41 14.31 -7.15
CA ILE A 232 -10.92 12.93 -6.99
C ILE A 232 -11.97 12.90 -5.88
N PHE A 233 -11.65 13.47 -4.71
CA PHE A 233 -12.48 13.31 -3.52
C PHE A 233 -13.43 14.49 -3.36
N HIS A 234 -14.72 14.20 -3.50
CA HIS A 234 -15.78 15.21 -3.43
C HIS A 234 -16.45 15.24 -2.06
N PHE A 235 -16.19 14.21 -1.23
CA PHE A 235 -16.85 14.01 0.05
C PHE A 235 -15.82 13.64 1.11
N LYS A 236 -15.90 14.26 2.28
CA LYS A 236 -15.05 13.98 3.44
C LYS A 236 -15.81 14.24 4.73
N CYS A 237 -15.89 13.23 5.60
CA CYS A 237 -16.51 13.33 6.92
C CYS A 237 -15.44 13.18 8.00
N ASP A 238 -15.10 14.28 8.67
CA ASP A 238 -14.09 14.30 9.74
C ASP A 238 -14.48 13.46 10.95
N HIS A 239 -15.78 13.41 11.27
CA HIS A 239 -16.31 12.65 12.40
C HIS A 239 -16.20 11.14 12.19
N CYS A 240 -16.50 10.67 10.99
CA CYS A 240 -16.53 9.23 10.67
C CYS A 240 -15.22 8.72 10.08
N ARG A 241 -14.23 9.58 9.83
CA ARG A 241 -12.99 9.23 9.12
C ARG A 241 -13.25 8.59 7.75
N LEU A 242 -14.21 9.13 7.00
CA LEU A 242 -14.57 8.67 5.66
C LEU A 242 -14.23 9.72 4.61
N ILE A 243 -13.70 9.28 3.47
CA ILE A 243 -13.52 10.09 2.26
C ILE A 243 -14.04 9.32 1.06
N SER A 244 -14.59 10.01 0.06
CA SER A 244 -15.25 9.33 -1.07
C SER A 244 -15.29 10.23 -2.32
N ASN A 245 -15.35 9.59 -3.48
CA ASN A 245 -15.46 10.23 -4.79
C ASN A 245 -16.92 10.60 -5.13
N LEU A 246 -17.13 11.49 -6.08
CA LEU A 246 -18.42 11.53 -6.79
C LEU A 246 -18.46 10.33 -7.75
N SER A 247 -19.63 9.75 -8.01
CA SER A 247 -19.74 8.64 -8.97
C SER A 247 -18.99 8.94 -10.26
N TRP A 248 -18.15 7.98 -10.67
CA TRP A 248 -17.35 8.08 -11.89
C TRP A 248 -18.18 8.09 -13.17
N GLU A 249 -19.46 7.67 -13.12
CA GLU A 249 -20.36 7.71 -14.29
C GLU A 249 -20.91 9.11 -14.59
N LEU A 250 -20.80 10.02 -13.62
CA LEU A 250 -21.35 11.38 -13.69
C LEU A 250 -20.27 12.45 -13.90
N LEU A 251 -19.00 12.05 -13.91
CA LEU A 251 -17.85 12.91 -14.15
C LEU A 251 -17.56 13.10 -15.65
#